data_AF-A0A914YB17-F1
#
_entry.id   AF-A0A914YB17-F1
#
_cell.length_a   1.000
_cell.length_b   1.000
_cell.length_c   1.000
_cell.angle_alpha   90.00
_cell.angle_beta   90.00
_cell.angle_gamma   90.00
#
_symmetry.space_group_name_H-M   'P 1'
#
loop_
_entity.id
_entity.type
_entity.pdbx_description
1 polymer ?
#
loop_
_entity_poly.entity_id
_entity_poly.type
_entity_poly.pdbx_seq_one_letter_code
_entity_poly.pdbx_strand_id
1 'polypeptide(L)'
;MWGRSEGGVWPLPWSINYSNNNDSYAINPSTFQFNSWQSGCSIIDKALKRYKKLAFPGYSNSSKYYNTKANSIVSVTVKVKNGCNNDYPQFGMDESYSIQATSSIGIIVANEVWGPFEPWNLLVI
;
A
#
# COMPACT_ATOMS: atom_id res chain seq x y z
N MET A 1 -27.04 12.32 -16.73
CA MET A 1 -25.58 12.16 -16.89
C MET A 1 -25.02 11.80 -15.52
N TRP A 2 -24.52 10.59 -15.32
CA TRP A 2 -23.88 10.21 -14.06
C TRP A 2 -22.38 10.43 -14.20
N GLY A 3 -21.82 11.39 -13.46
CA GLY A 3 -20.39 11.64 -13.41
C GLY A 3 -19.70 10.54 -12.62
N ARG A 4 -18.68 9.89 -13.20
CA ARG A 4 -17.76 9.05 -12.44
C ARG A 4 -17.00 9.98 -11.49
N SER A 5 -17.14 9.78 -10.18
CA SER A 5 -16.22 10.39 -9.22
C SER A 5 -14.83 9.81 -9.46
N GLU A 6 -13.84 10.66 -9.66
CA GLU A 6 -12.44 10.26 -9.51
C GLU A 6 -12.27 9.93 -8.03
N GLY A 7 -12.04 8.65 -7.71
CA GLY A 7 -11.91 8.19 -6.32
C GLY A 7 -10.82 8.98 -5.58
N GLY A 8 -10.92 9.05 -4.25
CA GLY A 8 -9.96 9.77 -3.41
C GLY A 8 -9.59 8.97 -2.17
N VAL A 9 -8.47 9.33 -1.54
CA VAL A 9 -8.02 8.70 -0.30
C VAL A 9 -9.02 8.98 0.81
N TRP A 10 -9.45 7.93 1.50
CA TRP A 10 -10.33 8.02 2.66
C TRP A 10 -9.88 7.03 3.74
N PRO A 11 -9.83 7.43 5.03
CA PRO A 11 -10.02 8.79 5.55
C PRO A 11 -8.91 9.72 5.03
N LEU A 12 -9.16 11.02 5.05
CA LEU A 12 -8.17 11.97 4.57
C LEU A 12 -6.93 11.91 5.49
N PRO A 13 -5.72 11.67 4.96
CA PRO A 13 -4.51 11.67 5.77
C PRO A 13 -4.26 13.03 6.39
N TRP A 14 -3.57 13.06 7.53
CA TRP A 14 -3.17 14.30 8.18
C TRP A 14 -2.38 15.25 7.25
N SER A 15 -1.55 14.69 6.38
CA SER A 15 -0.79 15.43 5.38
C SER A 15 -0.61 14.59 4.12
N ILE A 16 -0.87 15.20 2.96
CA ILE A 16 -0.61 14.60 1.65
C ILE A 16 0.11 15.60 0.76
N ASN A 17 1.20 15.16 0.15
CA ASN A 17 1.97 15.95 -0.81
C ASN A 17 1.95 15.23 -2.14
N TYR A 18 1.12 15.71 -3.06
CA TYR A 18 1.09 15.21 -4.43
C TYR A 18 2.28 15.76 -5.23
N SER A 19 2.77 15.00 -6.21
CA SER A 19 3.75 15.54 -7.17
C SER A 19 3.12 16.70 -7.95
N ASN A 20 3.84 17.81 -8.09
CA ASN A 20 3.38 19.00 -8.81
C ASN A 20 3.15 18.74 -10.31
N ASN A 21 3.65 17.62 -10.85
CA ASN A 21 3.69 17.35 -12.30
C ASN A 21 2.61 16.36 -12.80
N ASN A 22 1.61 15.99 -11.98
CA ASN A 22 0.64 14.94 -12.33
C ASN A 22 1.32 13.62 -12.79
N ASP A 23 2.47 13.30 -12.20
CA ASP A 23 3.18 12.07 -12.47
C ASP A 23 2.31 10.88 -12.04
N SER A 24 1.76 10.15 -13.01
CA SER A 24 1.05 8.90 -12.78
C SER A 24 1.98 7.74 -13.09
N TYR A 25 2.17 6.87 -12.09
CA TYR A 25 2.93 5.66 -12.27
C TYR A 25 2.00 4.50 -12.59
N ALA A 26 2.35 3.72 -13.61
CA ALA A 26 1.60 2.50 -13.91
C ALA A 26 2.03 1.39 -12.95
N ILE A 27 1.09 0.56 -12.51
CA ILE A 27 1.40 -0.62 -11.72
C ILE A 27 1.02 -1.85 -12.55
N ASN A 28 1.93 -2.81 -12.66
CA ASN A 28 1.67 -4.07 -13.35
C ASN A 28 1.39 -5.19 -12.33
N PRO A 29 0.17 -5.73 -12.25
CA PRO A 29 -0.20 -6.74 -11.27
C PRO A 29 0.66 -8.01 -11.33
N SER A 30 1.20 -8.37 -12.50
CA SER A 30 1.98 -9.60 -12.68
C SER A 30 3.39 -9.50 -12.12
N THR A 31 4.01 -8.33 -12.20
CA THR A 31 5.36 -8.08 -11.69
C THR A 31 5.36 -7.39 -10.33
N PHE A 32 4.23 -6.81 -9.91
CA PHE A 32 4.15 -6.04 -8.68
C PHE A 32 4.27 -6.92 -7.43
N GLN A 33 5.17 -6.51 -6.54
CA GLN A 33 5.47 -7.22 -5.30
C GLN A 33 5.28 -6.33 -4.08
N PHE A 34 4.60 -6.89 -3.06
CA PHE A 34 4.62 -6.33 -1.72
C PHE A 34 5.69 -7.05 -0.91
N ASN A 35 6.60 -6.29 -0.33
CA ASN A 35 7.70 -6.81 0.46
C ASN A 35 7.57 -6.34 1.91
N SER A 36 7.95 -7.20 2.85
CA SER A 36 8.14 -6.83 4.25
C SER A 36 9.64 -6.69 4.51
N TRP A 37 10.05 -5.58 5.15
CA TRP A 37 11.44 -5.41 5.59
C TRP A 37 11.79 -6.38 6.72
N GLN A 38 10.79 -6.72 7.54
CA GLN A 38 10.97 -7.54 8.73
C GLN A 38 10.46 -8.95 8.48
N SER A 39 11.35 -9.93 8.62
CA SER A 39 10.99 -11.34 8.47
C SER A 39 10.29 -11.87 9.73
N GLY A 40 9.30 -12.75 9.55
CA GLY A 40 8.63 -13.45 10.66
C GLY A 40 7.38 -12.76 11.22
N CYS A 41 6.84 -11.73 10.55
CA CYS A 41 5.62 -11.06 11.00
C CYS A 41 4.37 -11.56 10.28
N SER A 42 3.64 -12.49 10.91
CA SER A 42 2.45 -13.09 10.28
C SER A 42 1.32 -12.08 10.01
N ILE A 43 1.24 -11.00 10.81
CA ILE A 43 0.24 -9.93 10.65
C ILE A 43 0.51 -9.16 9.34
N ILE A 44 1.76 -8.70 9.16
CA ILE A 44 2.19 -8.01 7.93
C ILE A 44 1.99 -8.93 6.73
N ASP A 45 2.43 -10.19 6.80
CA ASP A 45 2.33 -11.10 5.66
C ASP A 45 0.88 -11.35 5.23
N LYS A 46 -0.03 -11.55 6.20
CA LYS A 46 -1.47 -11.70 5.94
C LYS A 46 -2.07 -10.43 5.36
N ALA A 47 -1.68 -9.26 5.89
CA ALA A 47 -2.17 -7.99 5.41
C ALA A 47 -1.69 -7.71 3.98
N LEU A 48 -0.39 -7.86 3.68
CA LEU A 48 0.16 -7.70 2.33
C LEU A 48 -0.55 -8.61 1.32
N LYS A 49 -0.82 -9.86 1.69
CA LYS A 49 -1.58 -10.80 0.84
C LYS A 49 -3.01 -10.31 0.60
N ARG A 50 -3.68 -9.76 1.62
CA ARG A 50 -5.02 -9.17 1.51
C ARG A 50 -5.01 -7.94 0.60
N TYR A 51 -4.09 -6.99 0.81
CA TYR A 51 -4.00 -5.77 0.01
C TYR A 51 -3.67 -6.05 -1.45
N LYS A 52 -2.83 -7.06 -1.74
CA LYS A 52 -2.60 -7.49 -3.13
C LYS A 52 -3.89 -7.92 -3.84
N LYS A 53 -4.79 -8.61 -3.13
CA LYS A 53 -6.09 -9.01 -3.68
C LYS A 53 -7.04 -7.82 -3.85
N LEU A 54 -6.99 -6.84 -2.94
CA LEU A 54 -7.83 -5.64 -2.99
C LEU A 54 -7.38 -4.64 -4.05
N ALA A 55 -6.07 -4.46 -4.25
CA ALA A 55 -5.50 -3.56 -5.24
C ALA A 55 -5.78 -4.02 -6.69
N PHE A 56 -5.90 -5.33 -6.91
CA PHE A 56 -6.14 -5.91 -8.23
C PHE A 56 -7.36 -6.85 -8.22
N PRO A 57 -8.58 -6.31 -8.00
CA PRO A 57 -9.79 -7.14 -7.96
C PRO A 57 -10.03 -7.74 -9.35
N GLY A 58 -10.04 -9.07 -9.44
CA GLY A 58 -10.24 -9.79 -10.70
C GLY A 58 -8.96 -10.11 -11.47
N TYR A 59 -7.78 -9.71 -10.98
CA TYR A 59 -6.52 -10.21 -11.51
C TYR A 59 -6.34 -11.70 -11.15
N SER A 60 -6.10 -12.52 -12.16
CA SER A 60 -5.73 -13.93 -12.04
C SER A 60 -4.53 -14.22 -12.95
N ASN A 61 -3.78 -15.29 -12.69
CA ASN A 61 -2.60 -15.63 -13.50
C ASN A 61 -2.90 -15.83 -15.00
N SER A 62 -4.18 -15.97 -15.38
CA SER A 62 -4.65 -16.06 -16.77
C SER A 62 -5.12 -14.73 -17.38
N SER A 63 -5.22 -13.65 -16.60
CA SER A 63 -5.63 -12.33 -17.10
C SER A 63 -4.49 -11.67 -17.89
N LYS A 64 -4.77 -11.31 -19.15
CA LYS A 64 -3.84 -10.60 -20.03
C LYS A 64 -3.73 -9.15 -19.57
N TYR A 65 -2.63 -8.80 -18.92
CA TYR A 65 -2.31 -7.42 -18.61
C TYR A 65 -1.49 -6.80 -19.74
N TYR A 66 -1.93 -5.65 -20.24
CA TYR A 66 -1.21 -4.93 -21.28
C TYR A 66 -0.07 -4.15 -20.63
N ASN A 67 1.16 -4.49 -20.97
CA ASN A 67 2.35 -3.84 -20.42
C ASN A 67 2.46 -2.42 -20.99
N THR A 68 1.96 -1.43 -20.25
CA THR A 68 2.10 -0.02 -20.61
C THR A 68 3.53 0.43 -20.33
N LYS A 69 4.22 1.00 -21.33
CA LYS A 69 5.59 1.56 -21.24
C LYS A 69 5.72 2.80 -20.32
N ALA A 70 4.85 2.96 -19.33
CA ALA A 70 4.92 4.06 -18.37
C ALA A 70 5.91 3.72 -17.25
N ASN A 71 6.45 4.76 -16.60
CA ASN A 71 7.25 4.59 -15.39
C ASN A 71 6.44 3.75 -14.39
N SER A 72 6.97 2.59 -14.02
CA SER A 72 6.21 1.61 -13.26
C SER A 72 6.75 1.42 -11.86
N ILE A 73 5.88 1.53 -10.86
CA ILE A 73 6.22 1.08 -9.51
C ILE A 73 6.24 -0.45 -9.55
N VAL A 74 7.39 -1.02 -9.21
CA VAL A 74 7.63 -2.47 -9.26
C VAL A 74 7.35 -3.12 -7.92
N SER A 75 7.63 -2.42 -6.82
CA SER A 75 7.37 -2.97 -5.50
C SER A 75 7.01 -1.91 -4.46
N VAL A 76 6.29 -2.36 -3.44
CA VAL A 76 6.06 -1.58 -2.21
C VAL A 76 6.66 -2.34 -1.05
N THR A 77 7.51 -1.67 -0.27
CA THR A 77 8.15 -2.26 0.92
C THR A 77 7.57 -1.64 2.18
N VAL A 78 7.08 -2.49 3.08
CA VAL A 78 6.59 -2.09 4.41
C VAL A 78 7.69 -2.27 5.44
N LYS A 79 8.00 -1.20 6.18
CA LYS A 79 8.99 -1.17 7.25
C LYS A 79 8.32 -0.77 8.56
N VAL A 80 8.44 -1.63 9.57
CA VAL A 80 8.03 -1.35 10.94
C VAL A 80 9.28 -1.17 11.79
N LYS A 81 9.36 -0.09 12.58
CA LYS A 81 10.57 0.23 13.36
C LYS A 81 10.70 -0.62 14.62
N ASN A 82 9.62 -0.77 15.39
CA ASN A 82 9.64 -1.39 16.72
C ASN A 82 9.49 -2.91 16.69
N GLY A 83 9.51 -3.53 15.51
CA GLY A 83 9.29 -4.96 15.39
C GLY A 83 7.84 -5.34 15.20
N CYS A 84 7.66 -6.64 14.97
CA CYS A 84 6.34 -7.25 14.94
C CYS A 84 6.08 -7.92 16.27
N ASN A 85 5.26 -7.28 17.09
CA ASN A 85 4.71 -7.94 18.26
C ASN A 85 3.39 -8.64 17.86
N ASN A 86 3.20 -9.88 18.30
CA ASN A 86 1.98 -10.66 18.06
C ASN A 86 0.90 -10.40 19.13
N ASP A 87 1.13 -9.43 20.01
CA ASP A 87 0.13 -8.98 20.99
C ASP A 87 -1.07 -8.32 20.31
N TYR A 88 -2.14 -8.12 21.08
CA TYR A 88 -3.34 -7.43 20.62
C TYR A 88 -3.12 -5.90 20.60
N PRO A 89 -3.84 -5.16 19.74
CA PRO A 89 -3.82 -3.70 19.79
C PRO A 89 -4.25 -3.22 21.18
N GLN A 90 -3.50 -2.28 21.75
CA GLN A 90 -3.74 -1.72 23.10
C GLN A 90 -3.96 -0.21 23.02
N PHE A 91 -4.71 0.31 23.98
CA PHE A 91 -4.88 1.76 24.09
C PHE A 91 -3.52 2.46 24.28
N GLY A 92 -3.20 3.44 23.44
CA GLY A 92 -1.93 4.18 23.46
C GLY A 92 -0.82 3.64 22.54
N MET A 93 -1.13 2.64 21.71
CA MET A 93 -0.27 2.18 20.61
C MET A 93 -0.09 3.22 19.51
N ASP A 94 0.98 3.09 18.72
CA ASP A 94 1.35 4.07 17.70
C ASP A 94 0.92 3.63 16.28
N GLU A 95 -0.17 4.22 15.80
CA GLU A 95 -0.74 3.99 14.47
C GLU A 95 -0.18 4.95 13.40
N SER A 96 0.86 5.72 13.73
CA SER A 96 1.46 6.67 12.79
C SER A 96 2.20 5.94 11.67
N TYR A 97 1.93 6.34 10.42
CA TYR A 97 2.62 5.85 9.25
C TYR A 97 2.94 6.98 8.25
N SER A 98 3.94 6.73 7.41
CA SER A 98 4.32 7.60 6.30
C SER A 98 4.45 6.76 5.04
N ILE A 99 3.89 7.27 3.95
CA ILE A 99 3.93 6.63 2.64
C ILE A 99 4.73 7.52 1.70
N GLN A 100 5.72 6.93 1.04
CA GLN A 100 6.54 7.60 0.05
C GLN A 100 6.54 6.77 -1.23
N ALA A 101 6.02 7.34 -2.31
CA ALA A 101 6.07 6.71 -3.63
C ALA A 101 7.16 7.37 -4.47
N THR A 102 8.13 6.57 -4.92
CA THR A 102 9.13 6.98 -5.92
C THR A 102 8.88 6.24 -7.24
N SER A 103 9.55 6.64 -8.32
CA SER A 103 9.28 6.16 -9.68
C SER A 103 9.38 4.64 -9.89
N SER A 104 10.04 3.91 -8.99
CA SER A 104 10.21 2.45 -9.07
C SER A 104 9.79 1.70 -7.81
N ILE A 105 9.80 2.35 -6.64
CA ILE A 105 9.59 1.72 -5.33
C ILE A 105 8.68 2.61 -4.47
N GLY A 106 7.66 2.01 -3.86
CA GLY A 106 6.94 2.61 -2.75
C GLY A 106 7.47 2.13 -1.40
N ILE A 107 7.56 3.02 -0.43
CA ILE A 107 7.99 2.70 0.94
C ILE A 107 6.88 3.14 1.89
N ILE A 108 6.46 2.21 2.74
CA ILE A 108 5.55 2.49 3.85
C ILE A 108 6.36 2.30 5.13
N VAL A 109 6.47 3.37 5.93
CA VAL A 109 7.18 3.34 7.21
C VAL A 109 6.18 3.57 8.32
N ALA A 110 6.14 2.66 9.29
CA ALA A 110 5.36 2.80 10.51
C ALA A 110 6.23 2.52 11.74
N ASN A 111 5.83 3.07 12.88
CA ASN A 111 6.51 2.80 14.14
C ASN A 111 6.12 1.42 14.66
N GLU A 112 4.83 1.07 14.62
CA GLU A 112 4.29 -0.25 14.98
C GLU A 112 3.49 -0.89 13.83
N VAL A 113 3.14 -2.18 13.98
CA VAL A 113 2.46 -2.98 12.94
C VAL A 113 1.06 -2.45 12.61
N TRP A 114 0.47 -1.66 13.50
CA TRP A 114 -0.93 -1.32 13.45
C TRP A 114 -1.27 -0.14 12.54
N GLY A 115 -0.37 0.83 12.44
CA GLY A 115 -0.59 2.02 11.60
C GLY A 115 -0.92 1.71 10.13
N PRO A 116 -0.17 0.83 9.43
CA PRO A 116 -0.43 0.51 8.03
C PRO A 116 -1.75 -0.22 7.76
N PHE A 117 -2.40 -0.80 8.78
CA PHE A 117 -3.46 -1.81 8.57
C PHE A 117 -4.79 -1.46 9.24
N GLU A 118 -4.96 -0.22 9.68
CA GLU A 118 -6.26 0.25 10.14
C GLU A 118 -7.34 -0.02 9.08
N PRO A 119 -8.53 -0.53 9.48
CA PRO A 119 -9.59 -0.95 8.56
C PRO A 119 -10.16 0.18 7.70
N TRP A 120 -9.91 1.43 8.05
CA TRP A 120 -10.34 2.60 7.27
C TRP A 120 -9.37 2.96 6.15
N ASN A 121 -8.13 2.44 6.15
CA ASN A 121 -7.06 2.83 5.23
C ASN A 121 -7.17 2.14 3.84
N LEU A 122 -8.38 1.82 3.41
CA LEU A 122 -8.68 0.90 2.31
C LEU A 122 -8.42 1.45 0.90
N LEU A 123 -7.91 2.68 0.76
CA LEU A 123 -7.79 3.37 -0.54
C LEU A 123 -6.48 4.14 -0.69
N VAL A 124 -5.34 3.48 -0.43
CA VAL A 124 -4.02 4.04 -0.78
C VAL A 124 -3.19 3.01 -1.56
N ILE A 125 -3.74 2.50 -2.67
CA ILE A 125 -2.97 1.93 -3.79
C ILE A 125 -3.75 2.19 -5.07
#